data_AF-A0A1H7EPS0-F1
#
_entry.id   AF-A0A1H7EPS0-F1
#
_cell.length_a   1.000
_cell.length_b   1.000
_cell.length_c   1.000
_cell.angle_alpha   90.00
_cell.angle_beta   90.00
_cell.angle_gamma   90.00
#
_symmetry.space_group_name_H-M   'P 1'
#
loop_
_entity.id
_entity.type
_entity.pdbx_description
1 polymer ?
#
loop_
_entity_poly.entity_id
_entity_poly.type
_entity_poly.pdbx_seq_one_letter_code
_entity_poly.pdbx_strand_id
1 'polypeptide(L)'
;MRVNFTGELEVLPGKSTYTYEGNWKLQNENGLDGYHVSTVHYNYVATVQHRHESNAQKGGATSGTLDYSKLGAGDSETDDGWFAFRNGHSVLFSDMPNPNVRPGYGSVMPRLVEAQGQQKAEWMMHRLRNLNIYPSLFFMDQISSQLRIVRPVAWNKTEVTSQCIGVKGESDQDRESRIRQFEDFFNVSGMGTPDDLVEFREQQRGFQARLERWSDISRGHHKWVAGETANTRLLGIEPVLCGTELTHEGLYVNQHGAWQTYLMKGLAQKSNVTKEA
;
A
#
# COMPACT_ATOMS: atom_id res chain seq x y z
N MET A 1 -27.92 -12.95 21.07
CA MET A 1 -26.57 -13.01 21.65
C MET A 1 -25.76 -11.89 20.99
N ARG A 2 -25.46 -10.80 21.69
CA ARG A 2 -24.67 -9.70 21.11
C ARG A 2 -23.23 -10.20 21.00
N VAL A 3 -22.83 -10.65 19.80
CA VAL A 3 -21.42 -10.93 19.52
C VAL A 3 -20.68 -9.61 19.71
N ASN A 4 -19.79 -9.58 20.69
CA ASN A 4 -18.99 -8.42 21.03
C ASN A 4 -17.94 -8.23 19.93
N PHE A 5 -18.32 -7.52 18.86
CA PHE A 5 -17.53 -7.41 17.65
C PHE A 5 -16.54 -6.25 17.82
N THR A 6 -15.27 -6.58 18.08
CA THR A 6 -14.22 -5.64 18.48
C THR A 6 -13.56 -4.91 17.32
N GLY A 7 -13.84 -5.30 16.06
CA GLY A 7 -13.08 -4.82 14.89
C GLY A 7 -11.68 -5.42 14.80
N GLU A 8 -11.41 -6.48 15.57
CA GLU A 8 -10.16 -7.21 15.52
C GLU A 8 -9.94 -7.87 14.16
N LEU A 9 -8.73 -7.74 13.63
CA LEU A 9 -8.32 -8.37 12.38
C LEU A 9 -7.71 -9.75 12.65
N GLU A 10 -7.84 -10.66 11.70
CA GLU A 10 -7.18 -11.96 11.69
C GLU A 10 -6.50 -12.21 10.34
N VAL A 11 -5.39 -12.95 10.38
CA VAL A 11 -4.76 -13.48 9.18
C VAL A 11 -5.54 -14.71 8.74
N LEU A 12 -6.04 -14.69 7.51
CA LEU A 12 -6.78 -15.81 6.96
C LEU A 12 -5.84 -16.98 6.62
N PRO A 13 -6.28 -18.24 6.79
CA PRO A 13 -5.51 -19.38 6.33
C PRO A 13 -5.19 -19.29 4.84
N GLY A 14 -3.94 -19.59 4.49
CA GLY A 14 -3.42 -19.44 3.14
C GLY A 14 -2.33 -18.37 3.07
N LYS A 15 -1.29 -18.65 2.30
CA LYS A 15 -0.22 -17.69 2.02
C LYS A 15 0.34 -17.96 0.63
N SER A 16 0.84 -16.90 0.02
CA SER A 16 1.51 -16.96 -1.27
C SER A 16 2.93 -16.44 -1.09
N THR A 17 3.93 -17.24 -1.49
CA THR A 17 5.34 -16.87 -1.36
C THR A 17 6.01 -16.96 -2.72
N TYR A 18 6.77 -15.94 -3.08
CA TYR A 18 7.53 -15.88 -4.32
C TYR A 18 8.85 -15.14 -4.13
N THR A 19 9.74 -15.26 -5.12
CA THR A 19 11.00 -14.52 -5.14
C THR A 19 11.15 -13.73 -6.43
N TYR A 20 11.86 -12.60 -6.37
CA TYR A 20 12.28 -11.86 -7.56
C TYR A 20 13.75 -11.44 -7.47
N GLU A 21 14.36 -11.26 -8.64
CA GLU A 21 15.75 -10.84 -8.81
C GLU A 21 15.85 -9.30 -8.73
N GLY A 22 15.67 -8.78 -7.53
CA GLY A 22 15.83 -7.36 -7.20
C GLY A 22 15.99 -7.12 -5.71
N ASN A 23 16.51 -5.94 -5.37
CA ASN A 23 16.71 -5.52 -3.98
C ASN A 23 15.36 -5.33 -3.26
N TRP A 24 15.34 -5.62 -1.96
CA TRP A 24 14.15 -5.53 -1.13
C TRP A 24 13.57 -4.12 -1.04
N LYS A 25 14.41 -3.08 -1.17
CA LYS A 25 13.95 -1.67 -1.11
C LYS A 25 12.95 -1.34 -2.22
N LEU A 26 13.01 -2.03 -3.35
CA LEU A 26 12.05 -1.85 -4.45
C LEU A 26 10.61 -2.13 -4.01
N GLN A 27 10.39 -3.11 -3.13
CA GLN A 27 9.07 -3.37 -2.55
C GLN A 27 8.62 -2.25 -1.59
N ASN A 28 9.56 -1.63 -0.87
CA ASN A 28 9.28 -0.54 0.05
C ASN A 28 8.90 0.76 -0.67
N GLU A 29 9.58 1.04 -1.78
CA GLU A 29 9.30 2.16 -2.66
C GLU A 29 7.97 1.92 -3.38
N ASN A 30 7.85 0.85 -4.17
CA ASN A 30 6.65 0.55 -4.96
C ASN A 30 5.38 0.37 -4.12
N GLY A 31 5.48 -0.25 -2.93
CA GLY A 31 4.32 -0.39 -2.05
C GLY A 31 3.74 0.94 -1.55
N LEU A 32 4.46 2.06 -1.75
CA LEU A 32 4.03 3.42 -1.44
C LEU A 32 4.05 4.32 -2.69
N ASP A 33 4.08 3.74 -3.87
CA ASP A 33 4.09 4.47 -5.14
C ASP A 33 2.67 4.60 -5.68
N GLY A 34 2.14 5.82 -5.66
CA GLY A 34 0.87 6.13 -6.31
C GLY A 34 1.00 6.43 -7.80
N TYR A 35 2.21 6.74 -8.27
CA TYR A 35 2.47 7.22 -9.64
C TYR A 35 2.47 6.09 -10.67
N HIS A 36 3.03 4.93 -10.33
CA HIS A 36 3.16 3.83 -11.27
C HIS A 36 1.81 3.19 -11.64
N VAL A 37 0.82 3.27 -10.75
CA VAL A 37 -0.44 2.51 -10.82
C VAL A 37 -1.14 2.64 -12.17
N SER A 38 -1.28 3.87 -12.67
CA SER A 38 -2.01 4.15 -13.92
C SER A 38 -1.30 3.64 -15.17
N THR A 39 0.03 3.48 -15.10
CA THR A 39 0.86 3.08 -16.24
C THR A 39 1.18 1.59 -16.20
N VAL A 40 1.75 1.11 -15.10
CA VAL A 40 2.21 -0.28 -14.93
C VAL A 40 1.03 -1.24 -14.93
N HIS A 41 -0.07 -0.90 -14.25
CA HIS A 41 -1.25 -1.77 -14.13
C HIS A 41 -2.34 -1.43 -15.15
N TYR A 42 -2.02 -0.75 -16.25
CA TYR A 42 -3.00 -0.38 -17.27
C TYR A 42 -3.80 -1.60 -17.79
N ASN A 43 -3.12 -2.72 -18.03
CA ASN A 43 -3.76 -3.96 -18.49
C ASN A 43 -4.79 -4.50 -17.48
N TYR A 44 -4.51 -4.37 -16.18
CA TYR A 44 -5.46 -4.75 -15.14
C TYR A 44 -6.70 -3.86 -15.19
N VAL A 45 -6.52 -2.53 -15.22
CA VAL A 45 -7.62 -1.56 -15.27
C VAL A 45 -8.50 -1.80 -16.50
N ALA A 46 -7.90 -1.95 -17.69
CA ALA A 46 -8.62 -2.24 -18.92
C ALA A 46 -9.39 -3.57 -18.84
N THR A 47 -8.80 -4.60 -18.21
CA THR A 47 -9.48 -5.90 -18.04
C THR A 47 -10.68 -5.80 -17.11
N VAL A 48 -10.57 -5.09 -15.99
CA VAL A 48 -11.70 -4.88 -15.07
C VAL A 48 -12.82 -4.10 -15.75
N GLN A 49 -12.48 -3.05 -16.51
CA GLN A 49 -13.45 -2.26 -17.26
C GLN A 49 -14.20 -3.12 -18.30
N HIS A 50 -13.48 -3.90 -19.11
CA HIS A 50 -14.13 -4.80 -20.07
C HIS A 50 -15.02 -5.87 -19.41
N ARG A 51 -14.63 -6.40 -18.24
CA ARG A 51 -15.49 -7.33 -17.48
C ARG A 51 -16.77 -6.65 -17.03
N HIS A 52 -16.67 -5.40 -16.56
CA HIS A 52 -17.83 -4.60 -16.13
C HIS A 52 -18.79 -4.37 -17.30
N GLU A 53 -18.28 -3.89 -18.43
CA GLU A 53 -19.05 -3.65 -19.65
C GLU A 53 -19.71 -4.94 -20.17
N SER A 54 -18.97 -6.06 -20.18
CA SER A 54 -19.50 -7.36 -20.60
C SER A 54 -20.61 -7.86 -19.69
N ASN A 55 -20.47 -7.68 -18.37
CA ASN A 55 -21.49 -8.05 -17.41
C ASN A 55 -22.74 -7.16 -17.52
N ALA A 56 -22.55 -5.85 -17.74
CA ALA A 56 -23.63 -4.91 -18.00
C ALA A 56 -24.46 -5.30 -19.24
N GLN A 57 -23.78 -5.67 -20.33
CA GLN A 57 -24.42 -6.12 -21.57
C GLN A 57 -25.23 -7.41 -21.39
N LYS A 58 -24.85 -8.27 -20.43
CA LYS A 58 -25.55 -9.51 -20.09
C LYS A 58 -26.67 -9.32 -19.07
N GLY A 59 -27.00 -8.07 -18.70
CA GLY A 59 -28.02 -7.77 -17.69
C GLY A 59 -27.58 -8.08 -16.25
N GLY A 60 -26.29 -8.29 -16.01
CA GLY A 60 -25.73 -8.44 -14.66
C GLY A 60 -25.68 -7.11 -13.91
N ALA A 61 -25.70 -7.17 -12.58
CA ALA A 61 -25.60 -5.98 -11.75
C ALA A 61 -24.26 -5.25 -11.99
N THR A 62 -24.34 -3.97 -12.35
CA THR A 62 -23.18 -3.10 -12.64
C THR A 62 -22.64 -2.38 -11.39
N SER A 63 -23.28 -2.53 -10.23
CA SER A 63 -22.99 -1.74 -9.02
C SER A 63 -22.01 -2.38 -8.04
N GLY A 64 -21.51 -3.59 -8.32
CA GLY A 64 -20.75 -4.38 -7.36
C GLY A 64 -19.22 -4.28 -7.46
N THR A 65 -18.68 -3.52 -8.41
CA THR A 65 -17.23 -3.47 -8.65
C THR A 65 -16.68 -2.06 -8.49
N LEU A 66 -15.44 -1.98 -8.03
CA LEU A 66 -14.66 -0.75 -7.93
C LEU A 66 -14.29 -0.24 -9.34
N ASP A 67 -14.46 1.07 -9.57
CA ASP A 67 -13.99 1.75 -10.78
C ASP A 67 -12.56 2.24 -10.57
N TYR A 68 -11.59 1.54 -11.15
CA TYR A 68 -10.17 1.81 -10.97
C TYR A 68 -9.59 2.78 -11.99
N SER A 69 -10.38 3.27 -12.95
CA SER A 69 -9.91 4.16 -14.02
C SER A 69 -9.33 5.49 -13.53
N LYS A 70 -9.66 5.87 -12.28
CA LYS A 70 -9.20 7.11 -11.63
C LYS A 70 -8.05 6.92 -10.65
N LEU A 71 -7.63 5.69 -10.35
CA LEU A 71 -6.54 5.45 -9.41
C LEU A 71 -5.18 5.82 -10.01
N GLY A 72 -4.37 6.59 -9.26
CA GLY A 72 -3.01 6.95 -9.65
C GLY A 72 -2.92 8.06 -10.71
N ALA A 73 -4.02 8.77 -10.99
CA ALA A 73 -4.04 9.89 -11.93
C ALA A 73 -3.54 11.22 -11.32
N GLY A 74 -3.47 11.31 -9.98
CA GLY A 74 -3.04 12.53 -9.29
C GLY A 74 -3.92 13.73 -9.64
N ASP A 75 -5.24 13.59 -9.51
CA ASP A 75 -6.16 14.69 -9.77
C ASP A 75 -6.25 15.63 -8.56
N SER A 76 -6.58 16.91 -8.81
CA SER A 76 -6.65 17.93 -7.76
C SER A 76 -7.93 17.89 -6.93
N GLU A 77 -8.89 17.05 -7.30
CA GLU A 77 -10.23 16.97 -6.69
C GLU A 77 -10.34 15.81 -5.69
N THR A 78 -9.40 14.86 -5.74
CA THR A 78 -9.31 13.70 -4.86
C THR A 78 -8.48 14.03 -3.62
N ASP A 79 -8.98 13.71 -2.43
CA ASP A 79 -8.27 13.95 -1.16
C ASP A 79 -7.21 12.86 -0.92
N ASP A 80 -6.16 12.91 -1.73
CA ASP A 80 -5.06 11.96 -1.70
C ASP A 80 -3.91 12.44 -0.84
N GLY A 81 -2.99 11.53 -0.52
CA GLY A 81 -1.74 11.94 0.08
C GLY A 81 -1.01 10.84 0.79
N TRP A 82 -0.11 11.28 1.65
CA TRP A 82 0.73 10.38 2.40
C TRP A 82 1.28 11.00 3.67
N PHE A 83 1.63 10.12 4.60
CA PHE A 83 2.29 10.42 5.85
C PHE A 83 3.61 9.68 5.93
N ALA A 84 4.66 10.40 6.32
CA ALA A 84 5.94 9.83 6.70
C ALA A 84 6.11 10.01 8.21
N PHE A 85 6.49 8.94 8.88
CA PHE A 85 6.78 8.91 10.31
C PHE A 85 8.26 8.63 10.53
N ARG A 86 8.70 8.83 11.77
CA ARG A 86 10.06 8.48 12.20
C ARG A 86 10.37 7.02 11.85
N ASN A 87 11.66 6.72 11.69
CA ASN A 87 12.17 5.37 11.42
C ASN A 87 11.75 4.78 10.06
N GLY A 88 11.35 5.62 9.10
CA GLY A 88 11.04 5.21 7.73
C GLY A 88 9.63 4.63 7.56
N HIS A 89 8.82 4.56 8.62
CA HIS A 89 7.43 4.11 8.51
C HIS A 89 6.60 5.14 7.76
N SER A 90 5.66 4.69 6.95
CA SER A 90 4.93 5.57 6.05
C SER A 90 3.58 5.00 5.66
N VAL A 91 2.65 5.89 5.31
CA VAL A 91 1.32 5.53 4.80
C VAL A 91 1.07 6.31 3.52
N LEU A 92 0.70 5.61 2.45
CA LEU A 92 0.07 6.19 1.27
C LEU A 92 -1.44 6.01 1.39
N PHE A 93 -2.23 7.01 1.05
CA PHE A 93 -3.68 6.90 1.03
C PHE A 93 -4.31 7.65 -0.14
N SER A 94 -5.50 7.19 -0.53
CA SER A 94 -6.30 7.81 -1.58
C SER A 94 -7.79 7.54 -1.36
N ASP A 95 -8.68 8.37 -1.91
CA ASP A 95 -10.12 8.07 -1.88
C ASP A 95 -10.42 6.75 -2.59
N MET A 96 -11.33 5.99 -2.00
CA MET A 96 -11.83 4.76 -2.61
C MET A 96 -13.08 5.06 -3.43
N PRO A 97 -13.11 4.67 -4.72
CA PRO A 97 -14.33 4.69 -5.51
C PRO A 97 -15.39 3.76 -4.89
N ASN A 98 -16.62 4.22 -4.64
CA ASN A 98 -17.72 3.39 -4.15
C ASN A 98 -17.39 2.55 -2.88
N PRO A 99 -17.15 3.17 -1.72
CA PRO A 99 -16.71 2.45 -0.52
C PRO A 99 -17.75 1.48 0.05
N ASN A 100 -19.03 1.66 -0.32
CA ASN A 100 -20.15 0.83 0.14
C ASN A 100 -20.03 -0.65 -0.28
N VAL A 101 -19.24 -0.96 -1.31
CA VAL A 101 -19.01 -2.35 -1.77
C VAL A 101 -17.89 -3.06 -1.02
N ARG A 102 -17.22 -2.39 -0.07
CA ARG A 102 -16.20 -3.05 0.77
C ARG A 102 -16.82 -4.24 1.53
N PRO A 103 -16.16 -5.42 1.53
CA PRO A 103 -16.58 -6.52 2.37
C PRO A 103 -16.62 -6.07 3.84
N GLY A 104 -17.77 -6.27 4.47
CA GLY A 104 -18.05 -5.85 5.85
C GLY A 104 -18.52 -4.41 6.02
N TYR A 105 -18.65 -3.59 4.97
CA TYR A 105 -19.02 -2.17 5.10
C TYR A 105 -20.29 -1.95 5.92
N GLY A 106 -21.36 -2.67 5.60
CA GLY A 106 -22.65 -2.54 6.28
C GLY A 106 -22.62 -2.91 7.77
N SER A 107 -21.65 -3.73 8.20
CA SER A 107 -21.50 -4.12 9.61
C SER A 107 -20.46 -3.27 10.35
N VAL A 108 -19.39 -2.83 9.67
CA VAL A 108 -18.26 -2.11 10.27
C VAL A 108 -18.52 -0.61 10.32
N MET A 109 -19.08 -0.01 9.26
CA MET A 109 -19.25 1.44 9.17
C MET A 109 -20.13 2.01 10.29
N PRO A 110 -21.33 1.48 10.60
CA PRO A 110 -22.16 2.02 11.69
C PRO A 110 -21.46 2.00 13.05
N ARG A 111 -20.62 0.98 13.29
CA ARG A 111 -19.86 0.82 14.53
C ARG A 111 -18.72 1.82 14.62
N LEU A 112 -18.01 2.07 13.52
CA LEU A 112 -16.97 3.08 13.45
C LEU A 112 -17.55 4.48 13.68
N VAL A 113 -18.73 4.77 13.11
CA VAL A 113 -19.43 6.05 13.36
C VAL A 113 -19.74 6.21 14.84
N GLU A 114 -20.28 5.17 15.49
CA GLU A 114 -20.56 5.19 16.94
C GLU A 114 -19.29 5.37 17.78
N ALA A 115 -18.20 4.67 17.43
CA ALA A 115 -16.98 4.64 18.24
C ALA A 115 -16.00 5.80 18.00
N GLN A 116 -15.94 6.33 16.78
CA GLN A 116 -14.93 7.30 16.32
C GLN A 116 -15.52 8.60 15.78
N GLY A 117 -16.84 8.68 15.61
CA GLY A 117 -17.51 9.78 14.95
C GLY A 117 -17.49 9.66 13.41
N GLN A 118 -18.39 10.38 12.75
CA GLN A 118 -18.64 10.27 11.31
C GLN A 118 -17.37 10.46 10.47
N GLN A 119 -16.68 11.58 10.61
CA GLN A 119 -15.55 11.94 9.74
C GLN A 119 -14.40 10.94 9.84
N LYS A 120 -14.08 10.46 11.04
CA LYS A 120 -13.00 9.49 11.24
C LYS A 120 -13.41 8.11 10.74
N ALA A 121 -14.67 7.72 10.90
CA ALA A 121 -15.21 6.49 10.33
C ALA A 121 -15.16 6.49 8.80
N GLU A 122 -15.51 7.61 8.17
CA GLU A 122 -15.41 7.80 6.72
C GLU A 122 -13.96 7.72 6.27
N TRP A 123 -13.03 8.42 6.92
CA TRP A 123 -11.61 8.26 6.62
C TRP A 123 -11.14 6.80 6.77
N MET A 124 -11.68 6.08 7.76
CA MET A 124 -11.36 4.67 7.98
C MET A 124 -11.93 3.72 6.91
N MET A 125 -13.08 4.00 6.32
CA MET A 125 -13.74 3.06 5.38
C MET A 125 -13.72 3.52 3.92
N HIS A 126 -13.48 4.80 3.67
CA HIS A 126 -13.57 5.42 2.35
C HIS A 126 -12.20 5.67 1.74
N ARG A 127 -11.11 5.24 2.39
CA ARG A 127 -9.73 5.39 1.90
C ARG A 127 -9.11 4.05 1.54
N LEU A 128 -8.44 3.99 0.39
CA LEU A 128 -7.41 2.99 0.11
C LEU A 128 -6.14 3.39 0.86
N ARG A 129 -5.42 2.43 1.43
CA ARG A 129 -4.21 2.69 2.21
C ARG A 129 -3.15 1.62 2.04
N ASN A 130 -1.89 2.03 1.93
CA ASN A 130 -0.75 1.16 2.14
C ASN A 130 0.07 1.71 3.30
N LEU A 131 0.11 0.97 4.40
CA LEU A 131 0.95 1.26 5.56
C LEU A 131 2.22 0.40 5.48
N ASN A 132 3.37 1.05 5.35
CA ASN A 132 4.68 0.43 5.46
C ASN A 132 5.19 0.53 6.90
N ILE A 133 5.21 -0.61 7.59
CA ILE A 133 6.00 -0.82 8.80
C ILE A 133 7.42 -1.20 8.37
N TYR A 134 8.18 -0.14 8.07
CA TYR A 134 9.54 -0.24 7.57
C TYR A 134 10.45 -1.09 8.48
N PRO A 135 11.31 -1.98 7.94
CA PRO A 135 11.56 -2.20 6.52
C PRO A 135 10.77 -3.33 5.86
N SER A 136 10.07 -4.18 6.61
CA SER A 136 9.76 -5.54 6.10
C SER A 136 8.29 -5.92 6.10
N LEU A 137 7.38 -5.02 6.51
CA LEU A 137 5.97 -5.36 6.62
C LEU A 137 5.10 -4.25 6.03
N PHE A 138 4.19 -4.65 5.16
CA PHE A 138 3.10 -3.80 4.70
C PHE A 138 1.75 -4.33 5.17
N PHE A 139 0.90 -3.40 5.58
CA PHE A 139 -0.55 -3.57 5.58
C PHE A 139 -1.07 -2.86 4.33
N MET A 140 -1.50 -3.62 3.34
CA MET A 140 -2.09 -3.09 2.12
C MET A 140 -3.58 -3.28 2.20
N ASP A 141 -4.32 -2.18 2.08
CA ASP A 141 -5.77 -2.12 2.14
C ASP A 141 -6.26 -1.30 0.94
N GLN A 142 -6.21 -1.93 -0.23
CA GLN A 142 -6.58 -1.32 -1.51
C GLN A 142 -7.71 -2.14 -2.16
N ILE A 143 -7.42 -2.80 -3.29
CA ILE A 143 -8.28 -3.73 -4.01
C ILE A 143 -8.61 -4.95 -3.14
N SER A 144 -7.69 -5.35 -2.28
CA SER A 144 -7.89 -6.34 -1.22
C SER A 144 -7.10 -5.93 0.00
N SER A 145 -7.44 -6.53 1.15
CA SER A 145 -6.71 -6.33 2.40
C SER A 145 -5.71 -7.49 2.62
N GLN A 146 -4.42 -7.17 2.75
CA GLN A 146 -3.35 -8.15 2.95
C GLN A 146 -2.21 -7.65 3.84
N LEU A 147 -1.47 -8.60 4.40
CA LEU A 147 -0.09 -8.41 4.84
C LEU A 147 0.86 -8.80 3.71
N ARG A 148 1.86 -7.97 3.46
CA ARG A 148 3.01 -8.30 2.61
C ARG A 148 4.27 -8.23 3.43
N ILE A 149 4.97 -9.36 3.54
CA ILE A 149 6.22 -9.50 4.28
C ILE A 149 7.37 -9.54 3.28
N VAL A 150 8.31 -8.62 3.42
CA VAL A 150 9.47 -8.48 2.53
C VAL A 150 10.72 -9.00 3.24
N ARG A 151 11.27 -10.09 2.71
CA ARG A 151 12.47 -10.72 3.23
C ARG A 151 13.64 -10.52 2.26
N PRO A 152 14.69 -9.78 2.65
CA PRO A 152 15.91 -9.71 1.86
C PRO A 152 16.64 -11.06 1.90
N VAL A 153 16.93 -11.64 0.74
CA VAL A 153 17.69 -12.90 0.61
C VAL A 153 19.13 -12.62 0.18
N ALA A 154 19.31 -11.68 -0.75
CA ALA A 154 20.60 -11.16 -1.17
C ALA A 154 20.45 -9.68 -1.58
N TRP A 155 21.55 -9.03 -1.94
CA TRP A 155 21.53 -7.64 -2.41
C TRP A 155 20.67 -7.45 -3.68
N ASN A 156 20.51 -8.50 -4.49
CA ASN A 156 19.74 -8.53 -5.73
C ASN A 156 18.64 -9.61 -5.72
N LYS A 157 18.25 -10.11 -4.55
CA LYS A 157 17.21 -11.15 -4.45
C LYS A 157 16.35 -10.96 -3.22
N THR A 158 15.05 -11.00 -3.42
CA THR A 158 14.05 -10.78 -2.37
C THR A 158 12.98 -11.86 -2.43
N GLU A 159 12.58 -12.33 -1.25
CA GLU A 159 11.43 -13.20 -1.05
C GLU A 159 10.27 -12.38 -0.47
N VAL A 160 9.08 -12.56 -1.01
CA VAL A 160 7.88 -11.87 -0.57
C VAL A 160 6.85 -12.91 -0.16
N THR A 161 6.21 -12.71 1.00
CA THR A 161 5.08 -13.52 1.44
C THR A 161 3.85 -12.63 1.62
N SER A 162 2.77 -12.97 0.92
CA SER A 162 1.47 -12.30 1.02
C SER A 162 0.48 -13.17 1.79
N GLN A 163 -0.30 -12.55 2.67
CA GLN A 163 -1.35 -13.20 3.47
C GLN A 163 -2.59 -12.31 3.50
N CYS A 164 -3.76 -12.88 3.26
CA CYS A 164 -5.01 -12.12 3.35
C CYS A 164 -5.35 -11.83 4.82
N ILE A 165 -5.90 -10.65 5.10
CA ILE A 165 -6.42 -10.27 6.42
C ILE A 165 -7.91 -10.02 6.33
N GLY A 166 -8.68 -10.51 7.31
CA GLY A 166 -10.12 -10.28 7.40
C GLY A 166 -10.52 -9.78 8.79
N VAL A 167 -11.78 -9.38 8.93
CA VAL A 167 -12.32 -9.01 10.25
C VAL A 167 -12.82 -10.29 10.94
N LYS A 168 -12.44 -10.49 12.20
CA LYS A 168 -12.88 -11.66 12.98
C LYS A 168 -14.40 -11.72 13.06
N GLY A 169 -14.96 -12.86 12.68
CA GLY A 169 -16.41 -13.11 12.72
C GLY A 169 -17.22 -12.44 11.62
N GLU A 170 -16.59 -11.92 10.55
CA GLU A 170 -17.33 -11.39 9.41
C GLU A 170 -18.21 -12.47 8.76
N SER A 171 -19.22 -12.05 7.99
CA SER A 171 -20.14 -12.99 7.34
C SER A 171 -19.41 -13.87 6.33
N ASP A 172 -19.94 -15.07 6.04
CA ASP A 172 -19.37 -15.95 5.01
C ASP A 172 -19.29 -15.25 3.65
N GLN A 173 -20.28 -14.41 3.33
CA GLN A 173 -20.30 -13.61 2.10
C GLN A 173 -19.18 -12.56 2.05
N ASP A 174 -18.95 -11.84 3.16
CA ASP A 174 -17.84 -10.87 3.25
C ASP A 174 -16.48 -11.58 3.16
N ARG A 175 -16.35 -12.72 3.86
CA ARG A 175 -15.15 -13.56 3.86
C ARG A 175 -14.84 -14.07 2.45
N GLU A 176 -15.84 -14.59 1.75
CA GLU A 176 -15.68 -15.06 0.37
C GLU A 176 -15.27 -13.91 -0.56
N SER A 177 -15.98 -12.79 -0.52
CA SER A 177 -15.69 -11.61 -1.36
C SER A 177 -14.24 -11.13 -1.17
N ARG A 178 -13.78 -11.07 0.09
CA ARG A 178 -12.42 -10.66 0.43
C ARG A 178 -11.36 -11.62 -0.12
N ILE A 179 -11.58 -12.92 0.00
CA ILE A 179 -10.65 -13.95 -0.51
C ILE A 179 -10.58 -13.85 -2.04
N ARG A 180 -11.71 -13.71 -2.74
CA ARG A 180 -11.74 -13.55 -4.21
C ARG A 180 -11.00 -12.29 -4.67
N GLN A 181 -11.19 -11.17 -3.98
CA GLN A 181 -10.46 -9.93 -4.26
C GLN A 181 -8.94 -10.11 -4.08
N PHE A 182 -8.53 -10.84 -3.04
CA PHE A 182 -7.12 -11.16 -2.80
C PHE A 182 -6.53 -12.06 -3.91
N GLU A 183 -7.28 -13.07 -4.35
CA GLU A 183 -6.90 -13.97 -5.44
C GLU A 183 -6.72 -13.24 -6.78
N ASP A 184 -7.61 -12.30 -7.11
CA ASP A 184 -7.66 -11.62 -8.41
C ASP A 184 -6.47 -10.68 -8.67
N PHE A 185 -6.00 -9.95 -7.65
CA PHE A 185 -4.99 -8.90 -7.86
C PHE A 185 -3.60 -9.25 -7.31
N PHE A 186 -3.51 -9.69 -6.05
CA PHE A 186 -2.24 -9.78 -5.32
C PHE A 186 -1.67 -11.18 -5.15
N ASN A 187 -2.41 -12.22 -5.53
CA ASN A 187 -1.84 -13.55 -5.56
C ASN A 187 -0.69 -13.62 -6.58
N VAL A 188 0.14 -14.66 -6.50
CA VAL A 188 1.26 -14.88 -7.44
C VAL A 188 0.78 -14.98 -8.89
N SER A 189 -0.42 -15.52 -9.10
CA SER A 189 -1.11 -15.56 -10.39
C SER A 189 -2.03 -14.38 -10.64
N GLY A 190 -2.10 -13.41 -9.72
CA GLY A 190 -2.88 -12.19 -9.88
C GLY A 190 -2.28 -11.29 -10.96
N MET A 191 -3.03 -10.30 -11.44
CA MET A 191 -2.58 -9.47 -12.56
C MET A 191 -1.59 -8.37 -12.15
N GLY A 192 -1.60 -7.90 -10.89
CA GLY A 192 -0.72 -6.81 -10.45
C GLY A 192 0.72 -7.26 -10.18
N THR A 193 0.89 -8.36 -9.45
CA THR A 193 2.21 -8.89 -9.09
C THR A 193 3.17 -9.04 -10.28
N PRO A 194 2.84 -9.73 -11.39
CA PRO A 194 3.77 -9.91 -12.50
C PRO A 194 4.18 -8.60 -13.17
N ASP A 195 3.28 -7.60 -13.26
CA ASP A 195 3.61 -6.28 -13.81
C ASP A 195 4.73 -5.62 -12.97
N ASP A 196 4.57 -5.59 -11.64
CA ASP A 196 5.58 -5.04 -10.72
C ASP A 196 6.91 -5.81 -10.80
N LEU A 197 6.88 -7.15 -10.90
CA LEU A 197 8.10 -7.96 -10.88
C LEU A 197 8.98 -7.76 -12.12
N VAL A 198 8.39 -7.39 -13.26
CA VAL A 198 9.16 -7.00 -14.45
C VAL A 198 9.90 -5.70 -14.18
N GLU A 199 9.19 -4.68 -13.69
CA GLU A 199 9.77 -3.38 -13.37
C GLU A 199 10.91 -3.50 -12.36
N PHE A 200 10.73 -4.27 -11.29
CA PHE A 200 11.79 -4.47 -10.29
C PHE A 200 13.05 -5.09 -10.86
N ARG A 201 12.90 -6.05 -11.78
CA ARG A 201 14.03 -6.73 -12.41
C ARG A 201 14.79 -5.78 -13.33
N GLU A 202 14.08 -4.98 -14.12
CA GLU A 202 14.71 -4.02 -15.02
C GLU A 202 15.32 -2.84 -14.26
N GLN A 203 14.69 -2.36 -13.18
CA GLN A 203 15.29 -1.38 -12.27
C GLN A 203 16.57 -1.94 -11.61
N GLN A 204 16.55 -3.18 -11.11
CA GLN A 204 17.74 -3.81 -10.54
C GLN A 204 18.90 -3.92 -11.56
N ARG A 205 18.59 -4.16 -12.83
CA ARG A 205 19.58 -4.13 -13.92
C ARG A 205 20.09 -2.70 -14.14
N GLY A 206 19.19 -1.72 -14.22
CA GLY A 206 19.52 -0.30 -14.38
C GLY A 206 20.45 0.23 -13.27
N PHE A 207 20.20 -0.15 -12.01
CA PHE A 207 21.04 0.27 -10.87
C PHE A 207 22.47 -0.29 -10.89
N GLN A 208 22.78 -1.22 -11.80
CA GLN A 208 24.15 -1.68 -12.01
C GLN A 208 24.95 -0.79 -12.96
N ALA A 209 24.28 0.15 -13.64
CA ALA A 209 24.97 1.19 -14.41
C ALA A 209 25.89 2.03 -13.51
N ARG A 210 26.88 2.67 -14.13
CA ARG A 210 27.92 3.46 -13.44
C ARG A 210 28.03 4.90 -13.93
N LEU A 211 27.39 5.23 -15.05
CA LEU A 211 27.44 6.56 -15.63
C LEU A 211 26.62 7.56 -14.81
N GLU A 212 25.44 7.15 -14.34
CA GLU A 212 24.62 7.97 -13.46
C GLU A 212 24.86 7.63 -12.00
N ARG A 213 25.09 8.67 -11.20
CA ARG A 213 25.40 8.54 -9.78
C ARG A 213 24.16 8.54 -8.89
N TRP A 214 23.08 9.17 -9.36
CA TRP A 214 21.92 9.52 -8.55
C TRP A 214 20.64 8.98 -9.16
N SER A 215 19.73 8.54 -8.29
CA SER A 215 18.32 8.31 -8.63
C SER A 215 17.53 9.52 -8.11
N ASP A 216 16.75 10.15 -8.98
CA ASP A 216 15.89 11.26 -8.57
C ASP A 216 14.62 10.72 -7.90
N ILE A 217 14.24 11.37 -6.80
CA ILE A 217 13.03 11.09 -6.00
C ILE A 217 12.40 12.41 -5.52
N SER A 218 12.53 13.45 -6.34
CA SER A 218 12.18 14.84 -5.99
C SER A 218 10.74 15.22 -6.35
N ARG A 219 9.93 14.31 -6.91
CA ARG A 219 8.59 14.64 -7.38
C ARG A 219 7.71 15.19 -6.25
N GLY A 220 7.21 16.39 -6.46
CA GLY A 220 6.35 17.10 -5.50
C GLY A 220 7.08 17.78 -4.35
N HIS A 221 8.42 17.83 -4.32
CA HIS A 221 9.18 18.32 -3.16
C HIS A 221 8.79 19.72 -2.67
N HIS A 222 8.31 20.59 -3.57
CA HIS A 222 7.86 21.95 -3.25
C HIS A 222 6.50 22.01 -2.55
N LYS A 223 5.76 20.89 -2.50
CA LYS A 223 4.44 20.75 -1.87
C LYS A 223 4.47 19.89 -0.60
N TRP A 224 5.63 19.35 -0.21
CA TRP A 224 5.72 18.55 1.00
C TRP A 224 5.62 19.45 2.24
N VAL A 225 4.87 19.00 3.25
CA VAL A 225 4.52 19.79 4.42
C VAL A 225 5.10 19.13 5.68
N ALA A 226 5.95 19.86 6.39
CA ALA A 226 6.39 19.51 7.74
C ALA A 226 5.47 20.21 8.74
N GLY A 227 4.30 19.63 9.00
CA GLY A 227 3.29 20.25 9.86
C GLY A 227 1.92 19.60 9.73
N GLU A 228 0.96 20.23 10.40
CA GLU A 228 -0.40 19.74 10.50
C GLU A 228 -1.19 19.94 9.19
N THR A 229 -1.93 18.91 8.78
CA THR A 229 -2.91 18.94 7.68
C THR A 229 -4.31 18.64 8.19
N ALA A 230 -5.34 18.80 7.35
CA ALA A 230 -6.71 18.43 7.71
C ALA A 230 -6.81 16.95 8.12
N ASN A 231 -6.15 16.05 7.37
CA ASN A 231 -6.13 14.64 7.68
C ASN A 231 -5.34 14.31 8.97
N THR A 232 -4.22 14.99 9.24
CA THR A 232 -3.49 14.74 10.50
C THR A 232 -4.28 15.20 11.73
N ARG A 233 -5.01 16.33 11.65
CA ARG A 233 -5.94 16.78 12.69
C ARG A 233 -7.04 15.77 12.95
N LEU A 234 -7.70 15.34 11.88
CA LEU A 234 -8.81 14.39 11.96
C LEU A 234 -8.39 13.08 12.64
N LEU A 235 -7.17 12.62 12.34
CA LEU A 235 -6.64 11.37 12.86
C LEU A 235 -5.95 11.51 14.23
N GLY A 236 -5.57 12.73 14.62
CA GLY A 236 -4.77 12.98 15.82
C GLY A 236 -3.36 12.39 15.73
N ILE A 237 -2.70 12.55 14.57
CA ILE A 237 -1.35 12.02 14.31
C ILE A 237 -0.35 13.14 14.03
N GLU A 238 0.94 12.86 14.29
CA GLU A 238 2.04 13.80 14.09
C GLU A 238 3.15 13.18 13.21
N PRO A 239 2.92 13.07 11.88
CA PRO A 239 3.96 12.67 10.94
C PRO A 239 5.09 13.70 10.84
N VAL A 240 6.28 13.25 10.44
CA VAL A 240 7.44 14.13 10.23
C VAL A 240 7.38 14.87 8.89
N LEU A 241 6.67 14.32 7.92
CA LEU A 241 6.46 14.91 6.60
C LEU A 241 5.16 14.39 6.00
N CYS A 242 4.43 15.26 5.31
CA CYS A 242 3.20 14.91 4.59
C CYS A 242 3.30 15.33 3.12
N GLY A 243 2.55 14.63 2.27
CA GLY A 243 2.16 15.11 0.95
C GLY A 243 0.64 15.04 0.79
N THR A 244 0.11 15.91 -0.06
CA THR A 244 -1.33 16.06 -0.33
C THR A 244 -1.74 15.49 -1.70
N GLU A 245 -0.89 14.66 -2.28
CA GLU A 245 -1.09 14.09 -3.62
C GLU A 245 -0.31 12.77 -3.67
N LEU A 246 -0.93 11.71 -4.19
CA LEU A 246 -0.41 10.35 -4.05
C LEU A 246 0.81 10.05 -4.93
N THR A 247 1.06 10.83 -5.99
CA THR A 247 2.22 10.63 -6.88
C THR A 247 3.50 11.32 -6.39
N HIS A 248 3.46 12.01 -5.25
CA HIS A 248 4.64 12.65 -4.66
C HIS A 248 5.58 11.64 -3.96
N GLU A 249 6.89 11.88 -4.02
CA GLU A 249 7.91 10.87 -3.67
C GLU A 249 8.60 11.06 -2.31
N GLY A 250 8.13 11.98 -1.48
CA GLY A 250 8.76 12.27 -0.18
C GLY A 250 8.75 11.09 0.81
N LEU A 251 7.87 10.12 0.56
CA LEU A 251 7.87 8.80 1.21
C LEU A 251 9.21 8.08 1.06
N TYR A 252 9.80 8.10 -0.14
CA TYR A 252 11.08 7.45 -0.42
C TYR A 252 12.23 8.16 0.28
N VAL A 253 12.19 9.50 0.30
CA VAL A 253 13.18 10.30 1.04
C VAL A 253 13.19 9.92 2.52
N ASN A 254 12.02 9.74 3.13
CA ASN A 254 11.91 9.29 4.52
C ASN A 254 12.51 7.89 4.74
N GLN A 255 12.19 6.94 3.85
CA GLN A 255 12.71 5.57 3.92
C GLN A 255 14.24 5.53 3.76
N HIS A 256 14.77 6.20 2.73
CA HIS A 256 16.21 6.24 2.46
C HIS A 256 16.98 7.01 3.54
N GLY A 257 16.39 8.07 4.11
CA GLY A 257 16.96 8.78 5.26
C GLY A 257 17.07 7.90 6.50
N ALA A 258 16.02 7.13 6.80
CA ALA A 258 16.04 6.14 7.89
C ALA A 258 17.10 5.04 7.63
N TRP A 259 17.13 4.50 6.41
CA TRP A 259 18.11 3.49 6.00
C TRP A 259 19.55 4.00 6.15
N GLN A 260 19.84 5.20 5.65
CA GLN A 260 21.15 5.84 5.76
C GLN A 260 21.55 5.99 7.23
N THR A 261 20.64 6.46 8.08
CA THR A 261 20.87 6.62 9.52
C THR A 261 21.24 5.30 10.17
N TYR A 262 20.49 4.22 9.91
CA TYR A 262 20.78 2.91 10.46
C TYR A 262 22.10 2.32 9.94
N LEU A 263 22.37 2.48 8.64
CA LEU A 263 23.62 2.01 8.04
C LEU A 263 24.83 2.71 8.67
N MET A 264 24.81 4.03 8.76
CA MET A 264 25.89 4.83 9.34
C MET A 264 26.11 4.48 10.82
N LYS A 265 25.03 4.33 11.59
CA LYS A 265 25.11 3.87 12.99
C LYS A 265 25.76 2.50 13.10
N GLY A 266 25.35 1.54 12.27
CA GLY A 266 25.92 0.20 12.24
C GLY A 266 27.40 0.17 11.85
N LEU A 267 27.80 0.98 10.87
CA LEU A 267 29.21 1.12 10.44
C LEU A 267 30.07 1.73 11.55
N ALA A 268 29.59 2.77 12.24
CA ALA A 268 30.29 3.37 13.38
C ALA A 268 30.49 2.36 14.53
N GLN A 269 29.45 1.59 14.86
CA GLN A 269 29.53 0.53 15.87
C GLN A 269 30.56 -0.54 15.50
N LYS A 270 30.56 -1.04 14.27
CA LYS A 270 31.56 -2.01 13.79
C LYS A 270 32.98 -1.45 13.86
N SER A 271 33.16 -0.19 13.50
CA SER A 271 34.48 0.46 13.49
C SER A 271 35.06 0.61 14.90
N ASN A 272 34.22 0.84 15.90
CA ASN A 272 34.65 0.94 17.30
C ASN A 272 35.03 -0.43 17.87
N VAL A 273 34.28 -1.49 17.56
CA VAL A 273 34.63 -2.86 17.96
C VAL A 273 36.00 -3.28 17.43
N THR A 274 36.33 -2.92 16.19
CA THR A 274 37.65 -3.23 15.59
C THR A 274 38.81 -2.40 16.19
N LYS A 275 38.53 -1.29 16.87
CA LYS A 275 39.57 -0.47 17.55
C LYS A 275 39.85 -0.93 18.98
N GLU A 276 38.92 -1.66 19.59
CA GLU A 276 39.03 -2.18 20.96
C GLU A 276 39.52 -3.64 21.00
N ALA A 277 39.61 -4.31 19.85
CA ALA A 277 40.16 -5.67 19.68
C ALA A 277 41.61 -5.63 19.19
#